data_AF-A0A538T3N2-F1
#
_entry.id   AF-A0A538T3N2-F1
#
_cell.length_a   1.000
_cell.length_b   1.000
_cell.length_c   1.000
_cell.angle_alpha   90.00
_cell.angle_beta   90.00
_cell.angle_gamma   90.00
#
_symmetry.space_group_name_H-M   'P 1'
#
loop_
_entity.id
_entity.type
_entity.pdbx_description
1 polymer ?
#
loop_
_entity_poly.entity_id
_entity_poly.type
_entity_poly.pdbx_seq_one_letter_code
_entity_poly.pdbx_strand_id
1 'polypeptide(L)'
;MKARSRSRTSRRSARASSRSSPRSSTRGSTTPARPRPRSGGVPPRSGDVPATSVASTEKNHGLRSTTLRALLRRALRILGFPRASVSLVLTGDDRIRALNRDFLETDRPTDVLSFPLADPGDLEDRDRPLFLGEIYISVDTARAQARAARRPYRREVAHLAIHGLLHLLGYDHAGAAARRRMTAVESRLLREAGPML
;
A
#
# COMPACT_ATOMS: atom_id res chain seq x y z
N MET A 1 40.46 63.88 -14.73
CA MET A 1 41.24 64.34 -15.90
C MET A 1 41.95 63.10 -16.47
N LYS A 2 41.85 62.60 -17.70
CA LYS A 2 41.44 63.03 -19.06
C LYS A 2 40.69 61.82 -19.69
N ALA A 3 39.49 61.95 -20.25
CA ALA A 3 39.18 62.28 -21.66
C ALA A 3 39.77 61.26 -22.67
N ARG A 4 38.94 60.33 -23.20
CA ARG A 4 38.16 60.41 -24.48
C ARG A 4 38.98 60.03 -25.72
N SER A 5 38.37 59.22 -26.60
CA SER A 5 38.26 59.43 -28.07
C SER A 5 38.25 58.09 -28.85
N ARG A 6 37.08 57.66 -29.38
CA ARG A 6 36.67 57.65 -30.82
C ARG A 6 37.11 56.39 -31.60
N SER A 7 36.22 55.47 -31.98
CA SER A 7 35.18 55.47 -33.05
C SER A 7 35.66 54.94 -34.40
N ARG A 8 35.07 53.84 -34.89
CA ARG A 8 34.51 53.61 -36.26
C ARG A 8 34.36 52.10 -36.52
N THR A 9 33.14 51.56 -36.55
CA THR A 9 32.26 51.36 -37.72
C THR A 9 32.81 50.38 -38.76
N SER A 10 32.21 49.19 -38.85
CA SER A 10 31.87 48.55 -40.13
C SER A 10 30.86 47.42 -39.91
N ARG A 11 29.78 47.50 -40.69
CA ARG A 11 28.63 46.59 -40.76
C ARG A 11 29.03 45.26 -41.45
N ARG A 12 28.37 44.14 -41.12
CA ARG A 12 27.48 43.43 -42.07
C ARG A 12 26.68 42.30 -41.40
N SER A 13 25.44 42.18 -41.86
CA SER A 13 24.32 41.36 -41.40
C SER A 13 24.40 39.87 -41.73
N ALA A 14 23.77 39.03 -40.89
CA ALA A 14 22.76 38.00 -41.19
C ALA A 14 22.49 37.20 -39.89
N ARG A 15 21.32 37.25 -39.26
CA ARG A 15 20.08 36.47 -39.54
C ARG A 15 20.39 34.96 -39.62
N ALA A 16 19.73 34.03 -38.94
CA ALA A 16 18.77 33.94 -37.85
C ALA A 16 18.67 32.43 -37.53
N SER A 17 18.14 32.08 -36.36
CA SER A 17 17.51 30.76 -36.07
C SER A 17 18.48 29.56 -36.00
N SER A 18 18.38 28.56 -35.15
CA SER A 18 17.41 28.15 -34.14
C SER A 18 17.93 26.84 -33.55
N ARG A 19 17.64 26.61 -32.26
CA ARG A 19 17.41 25.29 -31.65
C ARG A 19 18.61 24.34 -31.48
N SER A 20 19.23 24.52 -30.31
CA SER A 20 19.46 23.50 -29.28
C SER A 20 18.86 22.10 -29.50
N SER A 21 19.71 21.07 -29.46
CA SER A 21 19.40 19.74 -28.91
C SER A 21 20.69 18.93 -28.70
N PRO A 22 21.09 18.62 -27.45
CA PRO A 22 21.96 17.48 -27.18
C PRO A 22 21.09 16.22 -27.08
N ARG A 23 21.41 15.19 -27.86
CA ARG A 23 20.82 13.85 -27.72
C ARG A 23 21.30 13.24 -26.40
N SER A 24 20.49 13.34 -25.36
CA SER A 24 20.63 12.57 -24.13
C SER A 24 20.10 11.16 -24.36
N SER A 25 21.01 10.19 -24.28
CA SER A 25 20.70 8.77 -24.20
C SER A 25 20.12 8.45 -22.82
N THR A 26 18.80 8.45 -22.68
CA THR A 26 18.13 7.86 -21.52
C THR A 26 17.99 6.35 -21.74
N ARG A 27 18.96 5.59 -21.21
CA ARG A 27 18.73 4.20 -20.87
C ARG A 27 17.59 4.20 -19.85
N GLY A 28 16.44 3.65 -20.23
CA GLY A 28 15.36 3.38 -19.30
C GLY A 28 15.88 2.46 -18.21
N SER A 29 16.03 3.01 -17.01
CA SER A 29 16.23 2.26 -15.78
C SER A 29 14.97 1.42 -15.56
N THR A 30 15.04 0.16 -15.97
CA THR A 30 14.12 -0.88 -15.55
C THR A 30 14.34 -1.08 -14.06
N THR A 31 13.48 -0.50 -13.23
CA THR A 31 13.38 -0.91 -11.83
C THR A 31 13.01 -2.39 -11.84
N PRO A 32 13.80 -3.30 -11.23
CA PRO A 32 13.43 -4.69 -11.17
C PRO A 32 12.13 -4.81 -10.37
N ALA A 33 11.11 -5.39 -10.99
CA ALA A 33 9.87 -5.73 -10.29
C ALA A 33 10.22 -6.63 -9.11
N ARG A 34 9.87 -6.19 -7.89
CA ARG A 34 10.07 -6.99 -6.69
C ARG A 34 9.43 -8.37 -6.84
N PRO A 35 10.09 -9.45 -6.37
CA PRO A 35 9.51 -10.77 -6.40
C PRO A 35 8.18 -10.77 -5.64
N ARG A 36 7.12 -11.31 -6.26
CA ARG A 36 5.80 -11.47 -5.63
C ARG A 36 5.81 -12.76 -4.79
N PRO A 37 5.25 -12.79 -3.57
CA PRO A 37 5.11 -14.04 -2.83
C PRO A 37 4.28 -15.03 -3.64
N ARG A 38 4.85 -16.22 -3.90
CA ARG A 38 4.12 -17.37 -4.44
C ARG A 38 3.60 -18.21 -3.27
N SER A 39 2.53 -17.75 -2.64
CA SER A 39 1.75 -18.54 -1.70
C SER A 39 0.67 -19.30 -2.48
N GLY A 40 0.99 -20.50 -2.97
CA GLY A 40 0.08 -21.66 -3.18
C GLY A 40 -1.27 -21.51 -3.90
N GLY A 41 -1.64 -20.34 -4.43
CA GLY A 41 -2.89 -20.10 -5.14
C GLY A 41 -2.62 -19.92 -6.62
N VAL A 42 -3.22 -20.76 -7.44
CA VAL A 42 -3.33 -20.54 -8.89
C VAL A 42 -3.87 -19.12 -9.09
N PRO A 43 -3.22 -18.25 -9.90
CA PRO A 43 -3.79 -16.94 -10.20
C PRO A 43 -5.18 -17.17 -10.82
N PRO A 44 -6.22 -16.52 -10.31
CA PRO A 44 -7.57 -16.76 -10.80
C PRO A 44 -7.61 -16.48 -12.29
N ARG A 45 -8.19 -17.43 -13.04
CA ARG A 45 -8.53 -17.23 -14.44
C ARG A 45 -9.48 -16.04 -14.54
N SER A 46 -9.37 -15.27 -15.63
CA SER A 46 -10.26 -14.15 -15.94
C SER A 46 -11.72 -14.56 -15.73
N GLY A 47 -12.33 -14.13 -14.61
CA GLY A 47 -13.70 -14.49 -14.21
C GLY A 47 -13.88 -14.75 -12.71
N ASP A 48 -12.94 -15.40 -12.02
CA ASP A 48 -13.14 -15.85 -10.63
C ASP A 48 -12.31 -15.06 -9.64
N VAL A 49 -12.80 -13.90 -9.21
CA VAL A 49 -12.13 -13.18 -8.13
C VAL A 49 -12.32 -13.94 -6.81
N PRO A 50 -11.22 -14.33 -6.13
CA PRO A 50 -11.33 -15.12 -4.90
C PRO A 50 -12.14 -14.33 -3.88
N ALA A 51 -13.06 -14.99 -3.18
CA ALA A 51 -13.82 -14.32 -2.12
C ALA A 51 -12.87 -13.83 -1.03
N THR A 52 -13.16 -12.69 -0.38
CA THR A 52 -12.41 -12.19 0.78
C THR A 52 -12.17 -13.33 1.77
N SER A 53 -10.91 -13.71 1.99
CA SER A 53 -10.49 -14.85 2.80
C SER A 53 -9.74 -14.38 4.03
N VAL A 54 -9.88 -15.14 5.12
CA VAL A 54 -9.07 -14.98 6.33
C VAL A 54 -8.49 -16.34 6.64
N ALA A 55 -7.17 -16.45 6.57
CA ALA A 55 -6.39 -17.61 6.96
C ALA A 55 -5.60 -17.30 8.22
N SER A 56 -5.34 -18.32 9.03
CA SER A 56 -4.45 -18.25 10.18
C SER A 56 -3.45 -19.38 10.03
N THR A 57 -2.15 -19.07 10.03
CA THR A 57 -1.12 -20.11 9.94
C THR A 57 -0.90 -20.82 11.28
N GLU A 58 -1.39 -20.22 12.37
CA GLU A 58 -1.26 -20.66 13.74
C GLU A 58 -2.65 -20.78 14.41
N LYS A 59 -2.74 -21.40 15.61
CA LYS A 59 -3.99 -21.54 16.41
C LYS A 59 -4.83 -20.26 16.35
N ASN A 60 -6.17 -20.33 16.36
CA ASN A 60 -7.11 -19.23 16.09
C ASN A 60 -7.00 -17.93 16.95
N HIS A 61 -5.97 -17.78 17.80
CA HIS A 61 -5.54 -16.63 18.58
C HIS A 61 -6.63 -15.90 19.39
N GLY A 62 -7.80 -16.53 19.59
CA GLY A 62 -8.97 -15.91 20.23
C GLY A 62 -9.77 -14.99 19.30
N LEU A 63 -9.55 -15.05 17.99
CA LEU A 63 -10.24 -14.28 16.95
C LEU A 63 -11.13 -15.20 16.12
N ARG A 64 -12.32 -14.71 15.73
CA ARG A 64 -13.18 -15.42 14.79
C ARG A 64 -12.87 -14.92 13.38
N SER A 65 -12.44 -15.82 12.50
CA SER A 65 -12.19 -15.51 11.08
C SER A 65 -13.42 -14.92 10.37
N THR A 66 -14.62 -15.28 10.80
CA THR A 66 -15.90 -14.71 10.32
C THR A 66 -16.04 -13.23 10.64
N THR A 67 -15.64 -12.80 11.84
CA THR A 67 -15.68 -11.39 12.26
C THR A 67 -14.73 -10.54 11.43
N LEU A 68 -13.48 -10.98 11.24
CA LEU A 68 -12.49 -10.24 10.43
C LEU A 68 -12.89 -10.20 8.95
N ARG A 69 -13.48 -11.29 8.43
CA ARG A 69 -14.01 -11.31 7.07
C ARG A 69 -15.15 -10.32 6.89
N ALA A 70 -16.09 -10.28 7.84
CA ALA A 70 -17.21 -9.35 7.83
C ALA A 70 -16.73 -7.88 7.94
N LEU A 71 -15.71 -7.63 8.78
CA LEU A 71 -15.04 -6.34 8.91
C LEU A 71 -14.49 -5.87 7.57
N LEU A 72 -13.63 -6.67 6.92
CA LEU A 72 -12.99 -6.32 5.65
C LEU A 72 -14.02 -6.12 4.54
N ARG A 73 -15.03 -6.99 4.43
CA ARG A 73 -16.13 -6.84 3.46
C ARG A 73 -16.94 -5.57 3.69
N ARG A 74 -17.20 -5.20 4.95
CA ARG A 74 -17.90 -3.94 5.27
C ARG A 74 -17.02 -2.74 4.91
N ALA A 75 -15.73 -2.78 5.24
CA ALA A 75 -14.79 -1.71 4.91
C ALA A 75 -14.70 -1.49 3.40
N LEU A 76 -14.53 -2.56 2.61
CA LEU A 76 -14.52 -2.49 1.15
C LEU A 76 -15.78 -1.83 0.58
N ARG A 77 -16.97 -2.20 1.06
CA ARG A 77 -18.23 -1.56 0.65
C ARG A 77 -18.28 -0.07 0.99
N ILE A 78 -17.86 0.32 2.19
CA ILE A 78 -17.84 1.73 2.62
C ILE A 78 -16.85 2.55 1.77
N LEU A 79 -15.73 1.95 1.37
CA LEU A 79 -14.71 2.57 0.53
C LEU A 79 -15.09 2.58 -0.96
N GLY A 80 -16.23 1.96 -1.33
CA GLY A 80 -16.76 1.96 -2.68
C GLY A 80 -16.24 0.84 -3.58
N PHE A 81 -15.67 -0.23 -3.01
CA PHE A 81 -15.16 -1.41 -3.73
C PHE A 81 -15.98 -2.68 -3.39
N PRO A 82 -17.28 -2.73 -3.73
CA PRO A 82 -18.19 -3.80 -3.29
C PRO A 82 -17.84 -5.18 -3.84
N ARG A 83 -17.12 -5.25 -4.96
CA ARG A 83 -16.71 -6.50 -5.63
C ARG A 83 -15.22 -6.80 -5.49
N ALA A 84 -14.50 -6.01 -4.72
CA ALA A 84 -13.11 -6.30 -4.42
C ALA A 84 -12.97 -7.38 -3.34
N SER A 85 -11.83 -8.03 -3.32
CA SER A 85 -11.47 -9.01 -2.31
C SER A 85 -10.01 -8.89 -1.89
N VAL A 86 -9.72 -9.45 -0.72
CA VAL A 86 -8.41 -9.42 -0.08
C VAL A 86 -8.22 -10.70 0.71
N SER A 87 -6.99 -11.19 0.79
CA SER A 87 -6.60 -12.27 1.69
C SER A 87 -5.96 -11.69 2.94
N LEU A 88 -6.46 -12.06 4.11
CA LEU A 88 -5.84 -11.73 5.39
C LEU A 88 -5.23 -12.99 5.99
N VAL A 89 -3.94 -12.93 6.34
CA VAL A 89 -3.19 -14.01 6.96
C VAL A 89 -2.73 -13.56 8.35
N LEU A 90 -3.21 -14.25 9.38
CA LEU A 90 -2.70 -14.09 10.74
C LEU A 90 -1.51 -15.04 10.93
N THR A 91 -0.38 -14.50 11.39
CA THR A 91 0.87 -15.25 11.53
C THR A 91 1.68 -14.78 12.74
N GLY A 92 2.79 -15.44 13.04
CA GLY A 92 3.71 -15.07 14.13
C GLY A 92 4.86 -14.18 13.69
N ASP A 93 5.63 -13.67 14.67
CA ASP A 93 6.75 -12.76 14.42
C ASP A 93 7.85 -13.37 13.52
N ASP A 94 8.15 -14.67 13.66
CA ASP A 94 9.18 -15.33 12.86
C ASP A 94 8.83 -15.33 11.38
N ARG A 95 7.56 -15.59 11.06
CA ARG A 95 7.08 -15.62 9.68
C ARG A 95 7.03 -14.22 9.10
N ILE A 96 6.53 -13.23 9.83
CA ILE A 96 6.46 -11.85 9.32
C ILE A 96 7.86 -11.25 9.16
N ARG A 97 8.82 -11.59 10.04
CA ARG A 97 10.23 -11.20 9.92
C ARG A 97 10.86 -11.79 8.66
N ALA A 98 10.62 -13.08 8.39
CA ALA A 98 11.09 -13.71 7.16
C ALA A 98 10.51 -13.01 5.92
N LEU A 99 9.21 -12.72 5.90
CA LEU A 99 8.58 -11.94 4.82
C LEU A 99 9.17 -10.53 4.69
N ASN A 100 9.41 -9.84 5.80
CA ASN A 100 9.97 -8.50 5.80
C ASN A 100 11.42 -8.50 5.26
N ARG A 101 12.21 -9.51 5.61
CA ARG A 101 13.56 -9.70 5.06
C ARG A 101 13.50 -10.02 3.57
N ASP A 102 12.70 -11.01 3.18
CA ASP A 102 12.71 -11.55 1.83
C ASP A 102 12.10 -10.59 0.80
N PHE A 103 11.10 -9.80 1.20
CA PHE A 103 10.42 -8.86 0.31
C PHE A 103 10.83 -7.42 0.53
N LEU A 104 11.09 -6.99 1.77
CA LEU A 104 11.37 -5.60 2.13
C LEU A 104 12.84 -5.35 2.52
N GLU A 105 13.71 -6.36 2.39
CA GLU A 105 15.14 -6.30 2.70
C GLU A 105 15.41 -5.81 4.13
N THR A 106 14.44 -6.02 5.03
CA THR A 106 14.49 -5.54 6.41
C THR A 106 14.30 -6.72 7.35
N ASP A 107 15.37 -7.16 8.01
CA ASP A 107 15.35 -8.31 8.93
C ASP A 107 14.86 -7.96 10.34
N ARG A 108 13.62 -7.48 10.45
CA ARG A 108 12.95 -7.23 11.73
C ARG A 108 11.46 -7.61 11.68
N PRO A 109 10.87 -8.08 12.78
CA PRO A 109 9.42 -8.25 12.83
C PRO A 109 8.72 -6.89 12.68
N THR A 110 7.53 -6.93 12.12
CA THR A 110 6.63 -5.78 12.02
C THR A 110 5.22 -6.22 12.41
N ASP A 111 4.34 -5.28 12.68
CA ASP A 111 2.95 -5.56 13.03
C ASP A 111 2.11 -6.02 11.82
N VAL A 112 2.27 -5.36 10.68
CA VAL A 112 1.52 -5.66 9.46
C VAL A 112 2.37 -5.48 8.20
N LEU A 113 2.18 -6.38 7.24
CA LEU A 113 2.68 -6.27 5.87
C LEU A 113 1.52 -6.35 4.89
N SER A 114 1.55 -5.51 3.86
CA SER A 114 0.54 -5.48 2.81
C SER A 114 1.22 -5.66 1.46
N PHE A 115 0.78 -6.67 0.70
CA PHE A 115 1.29 -6.99 -0.62
C PHE A 115 0.20 -6.72 -1.66
N PRO A 116 0.23 -5.55 -2.32
CA PRO A 116 -0.69 -5.26 -3.41
C PRO A 116 -0.41 -6.17 -4.60
N LEU A 117 -1.48 -6.77 -5.13
CA LEU A 117 -1.45 -7.55 -6.37
C LEU A 117 -2.18 -6.85 -7.52
N ALA A 118 -3.12 -5.96 -7.19
CA ALA A 118 -3.77 -5.04 -8.12
C ALA A 118 -2.86 -3.84 -8.41
N ASP A 119 -2.87 -3.39 -9.66
CA ASP A 119 -2.16 -2.19 -10.08
C ASP A 119 -3.01 -0.93 -9.80
N PRO A 120 -2.42 0.27 -9.65
CA PRO A 120 -3.19 1.48 -9.35
C PRO A 120 -4.32 1.79 -10.34
N GLY A 121 -4.13 1.50 -11.63
CA GLY A 121 -5.16 1.68 -12.66
C GLY A 121 -6.35 0.73 -12.50
N ASP A 122 -6.16 -0.41 -11.84
CA ASP A 122 -7.24 -1.35 -11.55
C ASP A 122 -8.25 -0.81 -10.53
N LEU A 123 -7.86 0.20 -9.75
CA LEU A 123 -8.68 0.82 -8.71
C LEU A 123 -9.63 1.91 -9.25
N GLU A 124 -9.50 2.27 -10.53
CA GLU A 124 -10.34 3.27 -11.20
C GLU A 124 -11.76 2.73 -11.42
N ASP A 125 -11.87 1.49 -11.88
CA ASP A 125 -13.15 0.78 -12.01
C ASP A 125 -13.44 0.00 -10.74
N ARG A 126 -14.22 0.62 -9.85
CA ARG A 126 -14.51 0.06 -8.52
C ARG A 126 -15.60 -1.00 -8.51
N ASP A 127 -16.36 -1.10 -9.59
CA ASP A 127 -17.49 -2.01 -9.73
C ASP A 127 -17.12 -3.30 -10.45
N ARG A 128 -15.86 -3.46 -10.85
CA ARG A 128 -15.34 -4.74 -11.35
C ARG A 128 -14.88 -5.66 -10.21
N PRO A 129 -15.00 -6.98 -10.38
CA PRO A 129 -14.31 -7.92 -9.52
C PRO A 129 -12.80 -7.65 -9.51
N LEU A 130 -12.21 -7.46 -8.33
CA LEU A 130 -10.77 -7.20 -8.18
C LEU A 130 -10.18 -7.87 -6.94
N PHE A 131 -9.08 -8.60 -7.10
CA PHE A 131 -8.30 -9.07 -5.96
C PHE A 131 -7.21 -8.07 -5.62
N LEU A 132 -7.33 -7.38 -4.49
CA LEU A 132 -6.42 -6.31 -4.08
C LEU A 132 -5.04 -6.86 -3.70
N GLY A 133 -4.99 -8.03 -3.08
CA GLY A 133 -3.75 -8.65 -2.62
C GLY A 133 -3.87 -9.33 -1.27
N GLU A 134 -2.76 -9.35 -0.55
CA GLU A 134 -2.62 -10.06 0.72
C GLU A 134 -2.17 -9.14 1.85
N ILE A 135 -2.72 -9.36 3.04
CA ILE A 135 -2.35 -8.68 4.28
C ILE A 135 -1.85 -9.74 5.25
N TYR A 136 -0.65 -9.55 5.81
CA TYR A 136 -0.09 -10.41 6.85
C TYR A 136 -0.01 -9.63 8.15
N ILE A 137 -0.57 -10.16 9.24
CA ILE A 137 -0.55 -9.52 10.55
C ILE A 137 0.18 -10.44 11.54
N SER A 138 1.15 -9.88 12.26
CA SER A 138 1.74 -10.56 13.40
C SER A 138 0.81 -10.49 14.60
N VAL A 139 0.34 -11.65 15.05
CA VAL A 139 -0.48 -11.81 16.24
C VAL A 139 0.31 -11.58 17.53
N ASP A 140 1.61 -11.86 17.53
CA ASP A 140 2.48 -11.69 18.69
C ASP A 140 2.75 -10.21 18.95
N THR A 141 3.15 -9.50 17.88
CA THR A 141 3.31 -8.04 17.91
C THR A 141 1.98 -7.35 18.22
N ALA A 142 0.87 -7.75 17.59
CA ALA A 142 -0.44 -7.16 17.88
C ALA A 142 -0.88 -7.38 19.34
N ARG A 143 -0.57 -8.54 19.95
CA ARG A 143 -0.82 -8.77 21.37
C ARG A 143 0.03 -7.87 22.27
N ALA A 144 1.31 -7.69 21.93
CA ALA A 144 2.21 -6.81 22.67
C ALA A 144 1.74 -5.35 22.60
N GLN A 145 1.39 -4.87 21.40
CA GLN A 145 0.85 -3.54 21.16
C GLN A 145 -0.48 -3.32 21.92
N ALA A 146 -1.41 -4.26 21.83
CA ALA A 146 -2.69 -4.18 22.55
C ALA A 146 -2.50 -4.06 24.06
N ARG A 147 -1.58 -4.83 24.64
CA ARG A 147 -1.23 -4.74 26.08
C ARG A 147 -0.61 -3.38 26.42
N ALA A 148 0.37 -2.92 25.65
CA ALA A 148 1.03 -1.64 25.88
C ALA A 148 0.05 -0.46 25.77
N ALA A 149 -0.86 -0.51 24.79
CA ALA A 149 -1.88 0.51 24.56
C ALA A 149 -3.12 0.39 25.48
N ARG A 150 -3.20 -0.65 26.33
CA ARG A 150 -4.37 -0.99 27.15
C ARG A 150 -5.67 -1.06 26.34
N ARG A 151 -5.61 -1.70 25.17
CA ARG A 151 -6.74 -1.85 24.24
C ARG A 151 -7.12 -3.33 24.08
N PRO A 152 -8.39 -3.62 23.74
CA PRO A 152 -8.78 -4.99 23.42
C PRO A 152 -7.97 -5.51 22.23
N TYR A 153 -7.39 -6.71 22.38
CA TYR A 153 -6.61 -7.36 21.32
C TYR A 153 -7.36 -7.45 19.99
N ARG A 154 -8.67 -7.72 20.03
CA ARG A 154 -9.53 -7.77 18.84
C ARG A 154 -9.56 -6.46 18.08
N ARG A 155 -9.60 -5.35 18.82
CA ARG A 155 -9.61 -4.00 18.26
C ARG A 155 -8.27 -3.66 17.60
N GLU A 156 -7.16 -4.13 18.18
CA GLU A 156 -5.83 -3.94 17.61
C GLU A 156 -5.69 -4.68 16.27
N VAL A 157 -6.07 -5.96 16.23
CA VAL A 157 -6.02 -6.73 14.97
C VAL A 157 -6.97 -6.17 13.91
N ALA A 158 -8.15 -5.68 14.31
CA ALA A 158 -9.06 -5.00 13.40
C ALA A 158 -8.46 -3.69 12.85
N HIS A 159 -7.76 -2.93 13.70
CA HIS A 159 -7.04 -1.73 13.28
C HIS A 159 -5.95 -2.08 12.26
N LEU A 160 -5.10 -3.07 12.54
CA LEU A 160 -4.05 -3.53 11.62
C LEU A 160 -4.62 -4.08 10.30
N ALA A 161 -5.75 -4.78 10.34
CA ALA A 161 -6.41 -5.28 9.13
C ALA A 161 -6.97 -4.14 8.26
N ILE A 162 -7.58 -3.12 8.87
CA ILE A 162 -8.03 -1.92 8.15
C ILE A 162 -6.82 -1.14 7.61
N HIS A 163 -5.77 -0.98 8.43
CA HIS A 163 -4.56 -0.28 8.05
C HIS A 163 -3.93 -0.90 6.80
N GLY A 164 -3.75 -2.23 6.82
CA GLY A 164 -3.23 -2.95 5.66
C GLY A 164 -4.14 -2.84 4.43
N LEU A 165 -5.47 -2.92 4.62
CA LEU A 165 -6.41 -2.74 3.52
C LEU A 165 -6.31 -1.36 2.87
N LEU A 166 -6.13 -0.31 3.67
CA LEU A 166 -5.97 1.05 3.16
C LEU A 166 -4.68 1.19 2.34
N HIS A 167 -3.57 0.57 2.76
CA HIS A 167 -2.36 0.51 1.94
C HIS A 167 -2.58 -0.20 0.61
N LEU A 168 -3.34 -1.30 0.59
CA LEU A 168 -3.69 -1.99 -0.66
C LEU A 168 -4.52 -1.12 -1.61
N LEU A 169 -5.27 -0.16 -1.09
CA LEU A 169 -6.07 0.80 -1.85
C LEU A 169 -5.28 2.08 -2.22
N GLY A 170 -3.98 2.11 -1.94
CA GLY A 170 -3.10 3.23 -2.29
C GLY A 170 -3.13 4.39 -1.29
N TYR A 171 -3.71 4.22 -0.10
CA TYR A 171 -3.52 5.20 0.98
C TYR A 171 -2.12 5.05 1.55
N ASP A 172 -1.39 6.16 1.65
CA ASP A 172 -0.16 6.22 2.40
C ASP A 172 -0.32 7.11 3.66
N HIS A 173 0.69 7.04 4.51
CA HIS A 173 0.85 7.95 5.65
C HIS A 173 2.19 8.68 5.58
N ALA A 174 2.70 8.92 4.37
CA ALA A 174 3.93 9.64 4.12
C ALA A 174 3.66 11.15 4.28
N GLY A 175 3.98 11.66 5.47
CA GLY A 175 3.77 13.06 5.84
C GLY A 175 2.47 13.32 6.61
N ALA A 176 2.41 14.50 7.22
CA ALA A 176 1.38 14.81 8.21
C ALA A 176 -0.04 14.88 7.63
N ALA A 177 -0.20 15.40 6.40
CA ALA A 177 -1.51 15.52 5.77
C ALA A 177 -2.08 14.15 5.34
N ALA A 178 -1.26 13.31 4.71
CA ALA A 178 -1.64 11.95 4.31
C ALA A 178 -2.01 11.11 5.53
N ARG A 179 -1.17 11.14 6.58
CA ARG A 179 -1.45 10.47 7.86
C ARG A 179 -2.78 10.92 8.47
N ARG A 180 -3.08 12.22 8.53
CA ARG A 180 -4.37 12.71 9.04
C ARG A 180 -5.56 12.15 8.24
N ARG A 181 -5.44 12.09 6.91
CA ARG A 181 -6.49 11.53 6.04
C ARG A 181 -6.68 10.03 6.31
N MET A 182 -5.60 9.26 6.33
CA MET A 182 -5.64 7.82 6.60
C MET A 182 -6.24 7.54 7.99
N THR A 183 -5.76 8.23 9.03
CA THR A 183 -6.27 8.07 10.41
C THR A 183 -7.75 8.41 10.54
N ALA A 184 -8.24 9.41 9.80
CA ALA A 184 -9.67 9.73 9.77
C ALA A 184 -10.51 8.59 9.17
N VAL A 185 -10.02 7.98 8.08
CA VAL A 185 -10.68 6.83 7.44
C VAL A 185 -10.63 5.61 8.35
N GLU A 186 -9.48 5.29 8.95
CA GLU A 186 -9.33 4.20 9.92
C GLU A 186 -10.33 4.34 11.08
N SER A 187 -10.41 5.54 11.66
CA SER A 187 -11.31 5.84 12.78
C SER A 187 -12.78 5.70 12.39
N ARG A 188 -13.14 6.11 11.16
CA ARG A 188 -14.49 5.93 10.61
C ARG A 188 -14.82 4.45 10.47
N LEU A 189 -13.93 3.67 9.84
CA LEU A 189 -14.16 2.24 9.59
C LEU A 189 -14.22 1.43 10.89
N LEU A 190 -13.37 1.74 11.86
CA LEU A 190 -13.40 1.11 13.18
C LEU A 190 -14.68 1.42 13.96
N ARG A 191 -15.22 2.65 13.86
CA ARG A 191 -16.52 2.99 14.47
C ARG A 191 -17.66 2.22 13.83
N GLU A 192 -17.69 2.15 12.51
CA GLU A 192 -18.69 1.40 11.74
C GLU A 192 -18.63 -0.11 12.02
N ALA A 193 -17.47 -0.60 12.44
CA ALA A 193 -17.24 -1.97 12.87
C ALA A 193 -17.51 -2.21 14.36
N GLY A 194 -17.73 -1.16 15.16
CA GLY A 194 -17.85 -1.22 16.63
C GLY A 194 -18.74 -2.34 17.20
N PRO A 195 -19.88 -2.71 16.57
CA PRO A 195 -20.70 -3.83 17.05
C PRO A 195 -20.06 -5.22 16.91
N MET A 196 -18.96 -5.33 16.15
CA MET A 196 -18.32 -6.59 15.77
C MET A 196 -17.01 -6.87 16.53
N LEU A 197 -16.46 -5.88 17.26
CA LEU A 197 -15.11 -5.89 17.85
C LEU A 197 -15.14 -5.94 19.37
#